data_AF-A0A957L502-F1
#
_entry.id   AF-A0A957L502-F1
#
_cell.length_a   1.000
_cell.length_b   1.000
_cell.length_c   1.000
_cell.angle_alpha   90.00
_cell.angle_beta   90.00
_cell.angle_gamma   90.00
#
_symmetry.space_group_name_H-M   'P 1'
#
loop_
_entity.id
_entity.type
_entity.pdbx_description
1 polymer ?
#
loop_
_entity_poly.entity_id
_entity_poly.type
_entity_poly.pdbx_seq_one_letter_code
_entity_poly.pdbx_strand_id
1 'polypeptide(L)' 'MSCTDCGKCVQVCPTGALHDKGTSVAEMEKHRGFLGWILDGRNKNQWERK' A
#
# COMPACT_ATOMS: atom_id res chain seq x y z
N MET A 1 -9.17 2.54 -13.99
CA MET A 1 -8.36 2.43 -12.76
C MET A 1 -8.62 1.04 -12.20
N SER A 2 -7.70 0.10 -12.45
CA SER A 2 -7.90 -1.32 -12.12
C SER A 2 -7.17 -1.65 -10.83
N CYS A 3 -7.88 -2.19 -9.85
CA CYS A 3 -7.24 -2.78 -8.67
C CYS A 3 -6.47 -4.03 -9.11
N THR A 4 -5.25 -4.19 -8.59
CA THR A 4 -4.41 -5.38 -8.83
C THR A 4 -4.21 -6.22 -7.58
N ASP A 5 -4.96 -5.90 -6.52
CA ASP A 5 -4.86 -6.51 -5.20
C ASP A 5 -3.46 -6.44 -4.57
N CYS A 6 -2.66 -5.45 -5.00
CA CYS A 6 -1.28 -5.30 -4.53
C CYS A 6 -1.12 -4.69 -3.12
N GLY A 7 -2.22 -4.35 -2.43
CA GLY A 7 -2.21 -3.81 -1.07
C GLY A 7 -1.57 -2.43 -0.85
N LYS A 8 -0.91 -1.84 -1.87
CA LYS A 8 -0.19 -0.56 -1.75
C LYS A 8 -1.08 0.59 -1.26
N CYS A 9 -2.33 0.66 -1.72
CA CYS A 9 -3.30 1.69 -1.33
C CYS A 9 -3.72 1.58 0.14
N VAL A 10 -3.90 0.36 0.65
CA VAL A 10 -4.21 0.07 2.06
C VAL A 10 -3.06 0.53 2.95
N GLN A 11 -1.82 0.21 2.58
CA GLN A 11 -0.64 0.55 3.36
C GLN A 11 -0.34 2.06 3.40
N VAL A 12 -0.49 2.78 2.28
CA VAL A 12 -0.26 4.26 2.22
C VAL A 12 -1.39 5.09 2.84
N CYS A 13 -2.58 4.52 3.04
CA CYS A 13 -3.73 5.29 3.52
C CYS A 13 -3.45 5.89 4.91
N PRO A 14 -3.39 7.24 5.04
CA PRO A 14 -2.97 7.88 6.29
C PRO A 14 -4.08 7.87 7.35
N THR A 15 -5.34 7.84 6.93
CA THR A 15 -6.52 7.89 7.80
C THR A 15 -7.08 6.51 8.14
N GLY A 16 -6.61 5.45 7.48
CA GLY A 16 -7.18 4.11 7.63
C GLY A 16 -8.51 3.89 6.91
N ALA A 17 -8.92 4.81 6.02
CA ALA A 17 -10.11 4.62 5.17
C ALA A 17 -10.02 3.37 4.28
N LEU A 18 -8.80 2.94 3.96
CA LEU A 18 -8.51 1.66 3.32
C LEU A 18 -7.79 0.77 4.34
N HIS A 19 -8.39 -0.38 4.63
CA HIS A 19 -7.88 -1.42 5.51
C HIS A 19 -8.19 -2.80 4.90
N ASP A 20 -7.55 -3.85 5.42
CA ASP A 20 -7.78 -5.20 4.92
C ASP A 20 -9.16 -5.72 5.37
N LYS A 21 -9.75 -6.62 4.59
CA LYS A 21 -11.08 -7.15 4.89
C LYS A 21 -11.01 -8.03 6.13
N GLY A 22 -11.93 -7.80 7.07
CA GLY A 22 -11.94 -8.54 8.34
C GLY A 22 -10.93 -8.04 9.37
N THR A 23 -10.23 -6.93 9.09
CA THR A 23 -9.41 -6.21 10.07
C THR A 23 -10.01 -4.85 10.37
N SER A 24 -9.83 -4.35 11.59
CA SER A 24 -10.15 -2.98 11.96
C SER A 24 -8.96 -2.05 11.75
N VAL A 25 -9.23 -0.75 11.67
CA VAL A 25 -8.17 0.28 11.58
C VAL A 25 -7.22 0.21 12.78
N ALA A 26 -7.71 -0.19 13.95
CA ALA A 26 -6.90 -0.31 15.17
C ALA A 26 -5.87 -1.46 15.11
N GLU A 27 -6.12 -2.49 14.29
CA GLU A 27 -5.24 -3.64 14.11
C GLU A 27 -4.21 -3.43 12.99
N MET A 28 -4.29 -2.32 12.24
CA MET A 28 -3.35 -2.04 11.15
C MET A 28 -2.00 -1.54 11.66
N GLU A 29 -0.92 -2.23 11.29
CA GLU A 29 0.44 -1.71 11.45
C GLU A 29 0.88 -0.92 10.22
N LYS A 30 1.26 0.35 10.43
CA LYS A 30 1.74 1.25 9.36
C LYS A 30 3.26 1.34 9.41
N HIS A 31 3.90 0.79 8.39
CA HIS A 31 5.34 0.84 8.27
C HIS A 31 5.75 2.17 7.62
N ARG A 32 6.27 3.13 8.40
CA ARG A 32 6.65 4.45 7.84
C ARG A 32 7.69 4.37 6.70
N GLY A 33 8.58 3.37 6.74
CA GLY A 33 9.55 3.11 5.67
C GLY A 33 8.94 2.56 4.38
N PHE A 34 7.68 2.09 4.41
CA PHE A 34 7.01 1.50 3.26
C PHE A 34 6.73 2.52 2.14
N LEU A 35 6.52 3.78 2.48
CA LEU A 35 6.38 4.86 1.49
C LEU A 35 7.66 5.00 0.66
N GLY A 36 8.82 4.94 1.31
CA GLY A 36 10.11 4.96 0.62
C GLY A 36 10.26 3.79 -0.34
N TRP A 37 9.86 2.59 0.07
CA TRP A 37 9.87 1.40 -0.79
C TRP A 37 8.94 1.52 -2.00
N ILE A 38 7.72 2.05 -1.84
CA ILE A 38 6.80 2.30 -2.96
C ILE A 38 7.43 3.26 -3.98
N LEU A 39 8.00 4.36 -3.48
CA LEU A 39 8.64 5.40 -4.31
C LEU A 39 9.87 4.86 -5.04
N ASP A 40 10.72 4.10 -4.34
CA ASP A 40 11.90 3.46 -4.93
C ASP A 40 11.52 2.48 -6.03
N GLY A 41 10.56 1.58 -5.78
CA GLY A 41 10.10 0.65 -6.80
C GLY A 41 9.43 1.34 -7.98
N ARG A 42 8.83 2.54 -7.79
CA ARG A 42 8.28 3.34 -8.90
C ARG A 42 9.41 3.93 -9.74
N ASN A 43 10.43 4.49 -9.10
CA ASN A 43 11.58 5.05 -9.80
C ASN A 43 12.35 3.98 -10.60
N LYS A 44 12.40 2.76 -10.07
CA LYS A 44 13.03 1.60 -10.71
C LYS A 44 12.11 0.85 -11.69
N ASN A 45 10.89 1.34 -11.95
CA ASN A 45 9.88 0.68 -12.78
C ASN A 45 9.61 -0.80 -12.43
N GLN A 46 9.80 -1.18 -11.16
CA GLN A 46 9.62 -2.55 -10.68
C GLN A 46 8.15 -2.97 -10.56
N TRP A 47 7.22 -2.02 -10.70
CA TRP A 47 5.78 -2.25 -10.68
C TRP A 47 5.18 -2.40 -12.08
N GLU A 48 5.98 -2.35 -13.15
CA GLU A 48 5.52 -2.62 -14.51
C GLU A 48 5.07 -4.07 -14.59
N ARG A 49 3.75 -4.27 -14.71
CA ARG A 49 3.19 -5.59 -15.01
C ARG A 49 3.57 -5.94 -16.45
N LYS A 50 4.28 -7.05 -16.62
CA LYS A 50 4.39 -7.73 -17.91
C LYS A 50 3.03 -8.29 -18.34
#